data_AF-A0AA43J734-F1
#
_entry.id   AF-A0AA43J734-F1
#
_cell.length_a   1.000
_cell.length_b   1.000
_cell.length_c   1.000
_cell.angle_alpha   90.00
_cell.angle_beta   90.00
_cell.angle_gamma   90.00
#
_symmetry.space_group_name_H-M   'P 1'
#
loop_
_entity.id
_entity.type
_entity.pdbx_description
1 polymer ?
#
loop_
_entity_poly.entity_id
_entity_poly.type
_entity_poly.pdbx_seq_one_letter_code
_entity_poly.pdbx_strand_id
1 'polypeptide(L)'
;MNVLLVRVALVLACIACLSGCSKFKSSTRMDMGPFAENTTTLLVEAQKILQPLPWYYLREYQRAANTEEINDDVEVIRDIFRGVGMYSIQVVSLNASRMPDEKRAGKLADYLAEVLQPMLDAGAEEKYGLSRSMVDSTLAGIRGSTTFMQAIGEADPMIYSIVQFGIARLDAVRDAIEPSFVLIAVDIEARYAGTRAEIERLDASEAADVETYLALQDYRVGKGTREAVVALDPLLAGPLAARDDVIAYEKAQSILRRRLAATDSTRAQLAPKVQDYRNRSEEVGELSMELDRRVRAGRMMLVYWLRAHRNLAQGIQVPPAINVGQMVGSSAKKAVGAVVP
;
A
#
# COMPACT_ATOMS: atom_id res chain seq x y z
N MET A 1 -65.34 60.76 7.77
CA MET A 1 -63.90 60.51 7.51
C MET A 1 -63.41 59.16 8.06
N ASN A 2 -64.26 58.12 8.16
CA ASN A 2 -63.87 56.82 8.75
C ASN A 2 -63.99 55.61 7.81
N VAL A 3 -64.70 55.72 6.68
CA VAL A 3 -64.88 54.59 5.75
C VAL A 3 -63.67 54.39 4.84
N LEU A 4 -62.98 55.47 4.47
CA LEU A 4 -61.80 55.41 3.60
C LEU A 4 -60.59 54.82 4.33
N LEU A 5 -60.37 55.20 5.59
CA LEU A 5 -59.29 54.69 6.45
C LEU A 5 -59.44 53.19 6.73
N VAL A 6 -60.67 52.73 6.99
CA VAL A 6 -60.95 51.30 7.21
C VAL A 6 -60.72 50.51 5.93
N ARG A 7 -61.12 51.03 4.75
CA ARG A 7 -60.90 50.34 3.47
C ARG A 7 -59.42 50.27 3.09
N VAL A 8 -58.65 51.33 3.34
CA VAL A 8 -57.18 51.34 3.10
C VAL A 8 -56.46 50.38 4.05
N ALA A 9 -56.86 50.32 5.32
CA ALA A 9 -56.29 49.37 6.28
C ALA A 9 -56.61 47.91 5.91
N LEU A 10 -57.81 47.63 5.40
CA LEU A 10 -58.22 46.29 4.97
C LEU A 10 -57.48 45.84 3.70
N VAL A 11 -57.25 46.76 2.76
CA VAL A 11 -56.46 46.49 1.55
C VAL A 11 -54.97 46.26 1.90
N LEU A 12 -54.39 47.02 2.82
CA LEU A 12 -53.01 46.82 3.29
C LEU A 12 -52.85 45.50 4.05
N ALA A 13 -53.83 45.12 4.88
CA ALA A 13 -53.85 43.82 5.57
C ALA A 13 -53.98 42.64 4.58
N CYS A 14 -54.79 42.78 3.52
CA CYS A 14 -54.89 41.77 2.47
C CYS A 14 -53.61 41.65 1.63
N ILE A 15 -52.86 42.73 1.40
CA ILE A 15 -51.55 42.69 0.70
C ILE A 15 -50.48 42.01 1.58
N ALA A 16 -50.51 42.24 2.89
CA ALA A 16 -49.60 41.56 3.83
C ALA A 16 -49.89 40.05 3.93
N CYS A 17 -51.16 39.62 3.84
CA CYS A 17 -51.54 38.20 3.81
C CYS A 17 -51.33 37.52 2.44
N LEU A 18 -51.28 38.29 1.34
CA LEU A 18 -50.94 37.80 -0.01
C LEU A 18 -49.43 37.79 -0.28
N SER A 19 -48.62 38.40 0.60
CA SER A 19 -47.19 38.13 0.70
C SER A 19 -46.99 36.84 1.50
N GLY A 20 -47.64 35.78 1.00
CA GLY A 20 -47.59 34.45 1.57
C GLY A 20 -46.15 34.06 1.81
N CYS A 21 -45.94 33.36 2.92
CA CYS A 21 -44.73 32.64 3.29
C CYS A 21 -43.94 32.27 2.04
N SER A 22 -42.96 33.09 1.67
CA SER A 22 -41.88 32.63 0.82
C SER A 22 -41.35 31.45 1.60
N LYS A 23 -41.62 30.23 1.11
CA LYS A 23 -40.87 29.06 1.53
C LYS A 23 -39.43 29.52 1.45
N PHE A 24 -38.83 29.79 2.61
CA PHE A 24 -37.40 29.90 2.73
C PHE A 24 -36.98 28.48 2.39
N LYS A 25 -36.84 28.18 1.10
CA LYS A 25 -36.07 27.05 0.64
C LYS A 25 -34.70 27.39 1.21
N SER A 26 -34.39 26.82 2.37
CA SER A 26 -33.02 26.64 2.78
C SER A 26 -32.37 25.92 1.62
N SER A 27 -31.84 26.68 0.66
CA SER A 27 -30.88 26.15 -0.28
C SER A 27 -29.67 25.89 0.58
N THR A 28 -29.64 24.74 1.23
CA THR A 28 -28.49 24.26 1.98
C THR A 28 -27.35 24.26 0.98
N ARG A 29 -26.51 25.29 1.04
CA ARG A 29 -25.43 25.48 0.08
C ARG A 29 -24.48 24.32 0.32
N MET A 30 -24.36 23.47 -0.69
CA MET A 30 -23.48 22.32 -0.64
C MET A 30 -22.04 22.79 -0.42
N ASP A 31 -21.49 22.47 0.75
CA ASP A 31 -20.10 22.77 1.10
C ASP A 31 -19.18 21.79 0.38
N MET A 32 -18.46 22.30 -0.61
CA MET A 32 -17.53 21.53 -1.44
C MET A 32 -16.11 21.49 -0.88
N GLY A 33 -15.80 22.28 0.16
CA GLY A 33 -14.44 22.41 0.69
C GLY A 33 -13.84 21.05 1.06
N PRO A 34 -14.47 20.27 1.97
CA PRO A 34 -13.94 18.97 2.36
C PRO A 34 -13.84 17.96 1.20
N PHE A 35 -14.76 18.01 0.23
CA PHE A 35 -14.70 17.14 -0.96
C PHE A 35 -13.49 17.47 -1.85
N ALA A 36 -13.22 18.75 -2.07
CA ALA A 36 -12.07 19.22 -2.85
C ALA A 36 -10.74 18.90 -2.15
N GLU A 37 -10.66 19.09 -0.83
CA GLU A 37 -9.49 18.74 -0.02
C GLU A 37 -9.21 17.23 -0.03
N ASN A 38 -10.25 16.41 0.15
CA ASN A 38 -10.14 14.96 0.11
C ASN A 38 -9.68 14.46 -1.27
N THR A 39 -10.19 15.06 -2.35
CA THR A 39 -9.74 14.75 -3.71
C THR A 39 -8.28 15.13 -3.93
N THR A 40 -7.88 16.32 -3.51
CA THR A 40 -6.48 16.79 -3.68
C THR A 40 -5.51 15.89 -2.94
N THR A 41 -5.83 15.54 -1.69
CA THR A 41 -5.04 14.62 -0.87
C THR A 41 -4.95 13.24 -1.53
N LEU A 42 -6.07 12.72 -2.02
CA LEU A 42 -6.13 11.45 -2.74
C LEU A 42 -5.23 11.45 -3.98
N LEU A 43 -5.24 12.51 -4.79
CA LEU A 43 -4.41 12.58 -6.00
C LEU A 43 -2.92 12.59 -5.68
N VAL A 44 -2.49 13.32 -4.64
CA VAL A 44 -1.10 13.35 -4.19
C VAL A 44 -0.65 11.98 -3.69
N GLU A 45 -1.49 11.29 -2.93
CA GLU A 45 -1.16 9.96 -2.42
C GLU A 45 -1.26 8.88 -3.51
N ALA A 46 -2.18 9.02 -4.47
CA ALA A 46 -2.30 8.14 -5.65
C ALA A 46 -0.98 8.12 -6.44
N GLN A 47 -0.34 9.28 -6.63
CA GLN A 47 0.96 9.36 -7.31
C GLN A 47 2.06 8.57 -6.59
N LYS A 48 2.02 8.47 -5.25
CA LYS A 48 3.00 7.71 -4.46
C LYS A 48 2.75 6.22 -4.55
N ILE A 49 1.49 5.78 -4.47
CA ILE A 49 1.16 4.34 -4.51
C ILE A 49 1.33 3.73 -5.92
N LEU A 50 1.22 4.55 -6.97
CA LEU A 50 1.36 4.10 -8.37
C LEU A 50 2.79 4.16 -8.90
N GLN A 51 3.76 4.53 -8.06
CA GLN A 51 5.17 4.40 -8.45
C GLN A 51 5.53 2.93 -8.62
N PRO A 52 6.57 2.61 -9.42
CA PRO A 52 7.19 1.30 -9.38
C PRO A 52 7.65 0.93 -7.95
N LEU A 53 7.70 -0.37 -7.66
CA LEU A 53 8.30 -0.85 -6.42
C LEU A 53 9.82 -0.55 -6.41
N PRO A 54 10.42 -0.28 -5.23
CA PRO A 54 11.82 0.11 -5.14
C PRO A 54 12.76 -1.10 -5.10
N TRP A 55 13.24 -1.54 -6.26
CA TRP A 55 14.19 -2.66 -6.38
C TRP A 55 15.66 -2.22 -6.23
N TYR A 56 16.37 -2.76 -5.25
CA TYR A 56 17.77 -2.46 -4.91
C TYR A 56 18.72 -3.63 -5.24
N TYR A 57 18.63 -4.73 -4.50
CA TYR A 57 19.43 -5.95 -4.65
C TYR A 57 18.75 -6.99 -5.56
N LEU A 58 17.47 -6.80 -5.89
CA LEU A 58 16.66 -7.76 -6.67
C LEU A 58 16.28 -7.26 -8.07
N ARG A 59 17.02 -6.29 -8.62
CA ARG A 59 16.70 -5.67 -9.93
C ARG A 59 16.61 -6.67 -11.07
N GLU A 60 17.36 -7.77 -11.02
CA GLU A 60 17.30 -8.83 -12.01
C GLU A 60 15.92 -9.52 -12.08
N TYR A 61 15.14 -9.50 -11.01
CA TYR A 61 13.80 -10.09 -10.95
C TYR A 61 12.70 -9.09 -11.34
N GLN A 62 13.02 -7.80 -11.46
CA GLN A 62 12.04 -6.75 -11.77
C GLN A 62 11.25 -7.04 -13.05
N ARG A 63 11.92 -7.55 -14.10
CA ARG A 63 11.25 -7.87 -15.38
C ARG A 63 10.31 -9.06 -15.27
N ALA A 64 10.64 -10.05 -14.44
CA ALA A 64 9.77 -11.21 -14.21
C ALA A 64 8.50 -10.82 -13.45
N ALA A 65 8.61 -9.83 -12.55
CA ALA A 65 7.48 -9.30 -11.78
C ALA A 65 6.63 -8.24 -12.53
N ASN A 66 7.14 -7.64 -13.61
CA ASN A 66 6.46 -6.58 -14.38
C ASN A 66 6.09 -7.08 -15.78
N THR A 67 4.99 -7.82 -15.87
CA THR A 67 4.42 -8.25 -17.16
C THR A 67 3.66 -7.13 -17.86
N GLU A 68 3.39 -7.28 -19.15
CA GLU A 68 2.55 -6.35 -19.93
C GLU A 68 1.14 -6.23 -19.33
N GLU A 69 0.54 -7.35 -18.93
CA GLU A 69 -0.76 -7.40 -18.26
C GLU A 69 -0.80 -6.59 -16.96
N ILE A 70 0.24 -6.70 -16.12
CA ILE A 70 0.34 -5.90 -14.88
C ILE A 70 0.48 -4.42 -15.21
N ASN A 71 1.26 -4.06 -16.23
CA ASN A 71 1.39 -2.67 -16.65
C ASN A 71 0.06 -2.10 -17.16
N ASP A 72 -0.70 -2.87 -17.93
CA ASP A 72 -2.03 -2.49 -18.41
C ASP A 72 -2.99 -2.23 -17.23
N ASP A 73 -3.03 -3.12 -16.24
CA ASP A 73 -3.85 -2.91 -15.04
C ASP A 73 -3.40 -1.68 -14.25
N VAL A 74 -2.09 -1.44 -14.10
CA VAL A 74 -1.55 -0.24 -13.44
C VAL A 74 -1.92 1.04 -14.20
N GLU A 75 -1.90 1.02 -15.53
CA GLU A 75 -2.36 2.14 -16.37
C GLU A 75 -3.84 2.42 -16.17
N VAL A 76 -4.68 1.38 -16.18
CA VAL A 76 -6.11 1.50 -15.90
C VAL A 76 -6.36 2.12 -14.52
N ILE A 77 -5.64 1.68 -13.48
CA ILE A 77 -5.77 2.25 -12.13
C ILE A 77 -5.36 3.74 -12.14
N ARG A 78 -4.27 4.08 -12.85
CA ARG A 78 -3.82 5.48 -13.00
C ARG A 78 -4.88 6.35 -13.68
N ASP A 79 -5.52 5.84 -14.73
CA ASP A 79 -6.58 6.53 -15.44
C ASP A 79 -7.82 6.72 -14.57
N ILE A 80 -8.17 5.74 -13.74
CA ILE A 80 -9.26 5.86 -12.75
C ILE A 80 -8.97 6.99 -11.76
N PHE A 81 -7.77 7.02 -11.15
CA PHE A 81 -7.40 8.10 -10.22
C PHE A 81 -7.40 9.47 -10.91
N ARG A 82 -6.92 9.56 -12.15
CA ARG A 82 -6.98 10.79 -12.95
C ARG A 82 -8.42 11.20 -13.23
N GLY A 83 -9.28 10.27 -13.61
CA GLY A 83 -10.70 10.48 -13.86
C GLY A 83 -11.44 10.99 -12.62
N VAL A 84 -11.17 10.39 -11.45
CA VAL A 84 -11.63 10.85 -10.14
C VAL A 84 -11.26 12.32 -9.90
N GLY A 85 -10.00 12.68 -10.17
CA GLY A 85 -9.53 14.06 -10.03
C GLY A 85 -10.25 15.04 -10.95
N MET A 86 -10.30 14.73 -12.25
CA MET A 86 -10.92 15.57 -13.27
C MET A 86 -12.43 15.76 -13.01
N TYR A 87 -13.14 14.67 -12.72
CA TYR A 87 -14.55 14.72 -12.34
C TYR A 87 -14.78 15.59 -11.11
N SER A 88 -13.98 15.41 -10.06
CA SER A 88 -14.14 16.16 -8.81
C SER A 88 -13.90 17.65 -9.02
N ILE A 89 -12.90 18.04 -9.81
CA ILE A 89 -12.67 19.44 -10.22
C ILE A 89 -13.89 20.00 -10.95
N GLN A 90 -14.47 19.23 -11.88
CA GLN A 90 -15.64 19.66 -12.63
C GLN A 90 -16.86 19.88 -11.71
N VAL A 91 -17.12 18.94 -10.79
CA VAL A 91 -18.22 19.04 -9.83
C VAL A 91 -18.07 20.29 -8.96
N VAL A 92 -16.88 20.53 -8.41
CA VAL A 92 -16.59 21.71 -7.58
C VAL A 92 -16.75 23.00 -8.39
N SER A 93 -16.21 23.04 -9.60
CA SER A 93 -16.25 24.22 -10.48
C SER A 93 -17.69 24.57 -10.90
N LEU A 94 -18.50 23.56 -11.24
CA LEU A 94 -19.90 23.76 -11.57
C LEU A 94 -20.71 24.23 -10.37
N ASN A 95 -20.46 23.69 -9.17
CA ASN A 95 -21.13 24.15 -7.95
C ASN A 95 -20.78 25.61 -7.59
N ALA A 96 -19.54 26.03 -7.82
CA ALA A 96 -19.09 27.40 -7.59
C ALA A 96 -19.63 28.39 -8.64
N SER A 97 -20.11 27.90 -9.78
CA SER A 97 -20.63 28.74 -10.86
C SER A 97 -21.92 29.46 -10.47
N ARG A 98 -22.18 30.62 -11.08
CA ARG A 98 -23.44 31.37 -10.91
C ARG A 98 -24.58 30.86 -11.80
N MET A 99 -24.41 29.71 -12.44
CA MET A 99 -25.42 29.14 -13.34
C MET A 99 -26.61 28.59 -12.54
N PRO A 100 -27.83 28.57 -13.11
CA PRO A 100 -28.95 27.80 -12.57
C PRO A 100 -28.61 26.31 -12.47
N ASP A 101 -29.18 25.61 -11.50
CA ASP A 101 -28.88 24.20 -11.22
C ASP A 101 -29.08 23.28 -12.42
N GLU A 102 -30.19 23.43 -13.15
CA GLU A 102 -30.48 22.67 -14.38
C GLU A 102 -29.38 22.86 -15.43
N LYS A 103 -28.85 24.07 -15.54
CA LYS A 103 -27.73 24.38 -16.45
C LYS A 103 -26.42 23.75 -15.97
N ARG A 104 -26.18 23.69 -14.66
CA ARG A 104 -25.02 22.96 -14.09
C ARG A 104 -25.13 21.47 -14.35
N ALA A 105 -26.33 20.89 -14.16
CA ALA A 105 -26.62 19.49 -14.44
C ALA A 105 -26.37 19.15 -15.91
N GLY A 106 -26.91 19.95 -16.85
CA GLY A 106 -26.63 19.80 -18.27
C GLY A 106 -25.13 19.87 -18.59
N LYS A 107 -24.40 20.83 -18.00
CA LYS A 107 -22.94 20.94 -18.18
C LYS A 107 -22.14 19.78 -17.59
N LEU A 108 -22.62 19.16 -16.51
CA LEU A 108 -22.01 17.95 -15.99
C LEU A 108 -22.22 16.77 -16.95
N ALA A 109 -23.43 16.60 -17.49
CA ALA A 109 -23.71 15.57 -18.48
C ALA A 109 -22.90 15.75 -19.76
N ASP A 110 -22.80 16.99 -20.28
CA ASP A 110 -22.01 17.27 -21.48
C ASP A 110 -20.53 16.94 -21.27
N TYR A 111 -19.97 17.33 -20.11
CA TYR A 111 -18.60 17.00 -19.74
C TYR A 111 -18.38 15.48 -19.67
N LEU A 112 -19.27 14.75 -18.99
CA LEU A 112 -19.15 13.29 -18.88
C LEU A 112 -19.28 12.61 -20.24
N ALA A 113 -20.20 13.08 -21.09
CA ALA A 113 -20.34 12.58 -22.45
C ALA A 113 -19.06 12.80 -23.25
N GLU A 114 -18.47 13.99 -23.19
CA GLU A 114 -17.22 14.32 -23.89
C GLU A 114 -16.04 13.45 -23.42
N VAL A 115 -15.89 13.26 -22.10
CA VAL A 115 -14.80 12.45 -21.54
C VAL A 115 -14.95 10.97 -21.85
N LEU A 116 -16.19 10.46 -21.87
CA LEU A 116 -16.47 9.05 -22.12
C LEU A 116 -16.53 8.72 -23.61
N GLN A 117 -16.75 9.70 -24.48
CA GLN A 117 -16.94 9.46 -25.92
C GLN A 117 -15.81 8.66 -26.57
N PRO A 118 -14.50 8.96 -26.33
CA PRO A 118 -13.42 8.17 -26.94
C PRO A 118 -13.45 6.71 -26.52
N MET A 119 -13.84 6.42 -25.28
CA MET A 119 -14.00 5.05 -24.76
C MET A 119 -15.18 4.35 -25.43
N LEU A 120 -16.32 5.05 -25.60
CA LEU A 120 -17.51 4.52 -26.26
C LEU A 120 -17.27 4.24 -27.75
N ASP A 121 -16.57 5.13 -28.44
CA ASP A 121 -16.24 4.98 -29.87
C ASP A 121 -15.29 3.80 -30.11
N ALA A 122 -14.40 3.54 -29.15
CA ALA A 122 -13.46 2.42 -29.18
C ALA A 122 -14.08 1.08 -28.74
N GLY A 123 -15.33 1.06 -28.24
CA GLY A 123 -15.93 -0.14 -27.66
C GLY A 123 -15.19 -0.63 -26.40
N ALA A 124 -14.60 0.29 -25.65
CA ALA A 124 -13.72 0.01 -24.51
C ALA A 124 -14.44 0.17 -23.15
N GLU A 125 -15.77 0.14 -23.11
CA GLU A 125 -16.54 0.37 -21.87
C GLU A 125 -16.21 -0.68 -20.79
N GLU A 126 -16.04 -1.93 -21.21
CA GLU A 126 -15.71 -3.04 -20.31
C GLU A 126 -14.32 -2.87 -19.66
N LYS A 127 -13.40 -2.14 -20.31
CA LYS A 127 -12.07 -1.81 -19.76
C LYS A 127 -12.15 -0.95 -18.49
N TYR A 128 -13.29 -0.31 -18.22
CA TYR A 128 -13.52 0.51 -17.03
C TYR A 128 -14.71 0.02 -16.20
N GLY A 129 -15.21 -1.19 -16.46
CA GLY A 129 -16.34 -1.76 -15.75
C GLY A 129 -17.65 -1.04 -16.04
N LEU A 130 -17.80 -0.47 -17.23
CA LEU A 130 -19.01 0.24 -17.66
C LEU A 130 -19.75 -0.53 -18.74
N SER A 131 -21.04 -0.23 -18.89
CA SER A 131 -21.83 -0.63 -20.04
C SER A 131 -22.42 0.61 -20.71
N ARG A 132 -22.62 0.54 -22.03
CA ARG A 132 -23.20 1.65 -22.79
C ARG A 132 -24.59 2.05 -22.27
N SER A 133 -25.41 1.07 -21.91
CA SER A 133 -26.73 1.32 -21.31
C SER A 133 -26.64 2.06 -19.97
N MET A 134 -25.65 1.73 -19.13
CA MET A 134 -25.41 2.46 -17.88
C MET A 134 -25.03 3.91 -18.17
N VAL A 135 -24.08 4.14 -19.07
CA VAL A 135 -23.65 5.49 -19.46
C VAL A 135 -24.82 6.31 -19.99
N ASP A 136 -25.58 5.78 -20.94
CA ASP A 136 -26.73 6.47 -21.54
C ASP A 136 -27.80 6.82 -20.49
N SER A 137 -28.14 5.87 -19.61
CA SER A 137 -29.13 6.08 -18.56
C SER A 137 -28.68 7.12 -17.52
N THR A 138 -27.41 7.08 -17.11
CA THR A 138 -26.81 8.06 -16.19
C THR A 138 -26.81 9.45 -16.82
N LEU A 139 -26.37 9.60 -18.07
CA LEU A 139 -26.36 10.90 -18.75
C LEU A 139 -27.78 11.47 -18.90
N ALA A 140 -28.77 10.63 -19.20
CA ALA A 140 -30.17 11.04 -19.26
C ALA A 140 -30.70 11.49 -17.88
N GLY A 141 -30.41 10.75 -16.81
CA GLY A 141 -30.78 11.11 -15.43
C GLY A 141 -30.17 12.44 -14.98
N ILE A 142 -28.88 12.63 -15.26
CA ILE A 142 -28.17 13.90 -14.97
C ILE A 142 -28.85 15.06 -15.71
N ARG A 143 -29.16 14.92 -17.01
CA ARG A 143 -29.84 15.97 -17.78
C ARG A 143 -31.26 16.27 -17.29
N GLY A 144 -31.96 15.26 -16.77
CA GLY A 144 -33.31 15.40 -16.21
C GLY A 144 -33.36 15.95 -14.78
N SER A 145 -32.21 16.20 -14.15
CA SER A 145 -32.14 16.60 -12.75
C SER A 145 -32.53 18.07 -12.52
N THR A 146 -33.35 18.30 -11.49
CA THR A 146 -33.87 19.63 -11.13
C THR A 146 -32.92 20.44 -10.24
N THR A 147 -32.04 19.75 -9.52
CA THR A 147 -31.02 20.36 -8.66
C THR A 147 -29.65 19.81 -9.04
N PHE A 148 -28.60 20.60 -8.80
CA PHE A 148 -27.24 20.12 -9.10
C PHE A 148 -26.83 18.95 -8.20
N MET A 149 -27.34 18.92 -6.97
CA MET A 149 -27.14 17.81 -6.04
C MET A 149 -27.77 16.51 -6.55
N GLN A 150 -29.00 16.57 -7.08
CA GLN A 150 -29.63 15.42 -7.74
C GLN A 150 -28.80 14.94 -8.92
N ALA A 151 -28.28 15.86 -9.75
CA ALA A 151 -27.43 15.51 -10.88
C ALA A 151 -26.14 14.77 -10.45
N ILE A 152 -25.54 15.13 -9.32
CA ILE A 152 -24.40 14.38 -8.75
C ILE A 152 -24.85 12.98 -8.30
N GLY A 153 -26.05 12.85 -7.72
CA GLY A 153 -26.62 11.57 -7.32
C GLY A 153 -26.93 10.64 -8.49
N GLU A 154 -27.44 11.15 -9.60
CA GLU A 154 -27.69 10.37 -10.83
C GLU A 154 -26.38 9.81 -11.44
N ALA A 155 -25.23 10.40 -11.12
CA ALA A 155 -23.92 9.89 -11.51
C ALA A 155 -23.43 8.70 -10.63
N ASP A 156 -24.01 8.47 -9.44
CA ASP A 156 -23.54 7.45 -8.48
C ASP A 156 -23.43 6.03 -9.08
N PRO A 157 -24.38 5.53 -9.89
CA PRO A 157 -24.25 4.17 -10.45
C PRO A 157 -22.98 3.98 -11.27
N MET A 158 -22.66 4.96 -12.12
CA MET A 158 -21.46 4.94 -12.96
C MET A 158 -20.19 5.10 -12.11
N ILE A 159 -20.19 6.07 -11.18
CA ILE A 159 -19.07 6.31 -10.27
C ILE A 159 -18.78 5.08 -9.40
N TYR A 160 -19.82 4.44 -8.88
CA TYR A 160 -19.72 3.21 -8.11
C TYR A 160 -19.09 2.09 -8.95
N SER A 161 -19.55 1.89 -10.19
CA SER A 161 -19.03 0.85 -11.07
C SER A 161 -17.53 1.03 -11.35
N ILE A 162 -17.11 2.25 -11.70
CA ILE A 162 -15.70 2.60 -11.93
C ILE A 162 -14.86 2.36 -10.67
N VAL A 163 -15.36 2.74 -9.50
CA VAL A 163 -14.64 2.55 -8.22
C VAL A 163 -14.49 1.07 -7.89
N GLN A 164 -15.55 0.27 -8.01
CA GLN A 164 -15.47 -1.17 -7.76
C GLN A 164 -14.53 -1.86 -8.75
N PHE A 165 -14.58 -1.45 -10.01
CA PHE A 165 -13.66 -1.94 -11.02
C PHE A 165 -12.21 -1.58 -10.70
N GLY A 166 -11.92 -0.34 -10.30
CA GLY A 166 -10.58 0.07 -9.89
C GLY A 166 -10.06 -0.69 -8.66
N ILE A 167 -10.93 -0.99 -7.70
CA ILE A 167 -10.60 -1.86 -6.56
C ILE A 167 -10.25 -3.27 -7.05
N ALA A 168 -11.06 -3.86 -7.93
CA ALA A 168 -10.78 -5.19 -8.48
C ALA A 168 -9.46 -5.21 -9.28
N ARG A 169 -9.08 -4.13 -9.96
CA ARG A 169 -7.80 -4.02 -10.66
C ARG A 169 -6.61 -3.91 -9.72
N LEU A 170 -6.74 -3.16 -8.62
CA LEU A 170 -5.73 -3.14 -7.55
C LEU A 170 -5.49 -4.54 -6.99
N ASP A 171 -6.55 -5.35 -6.92
CA ASP A 171 -6.50 -6.72 -6.41
C ASP A 171 -5.82 -7.65 -7.41
N ALA A 172 -6.19 -7.54 -8.69
CA ALA A 172 -5.55 -8.29 -9.77
C ALA A 172 -4.04 -8.04 -9.83
N VAL A 173 -3.60 -6.77 -9.71
CA VAL A 173 -2.17 -6.42 -9.65
C VAL A 173 -1.48 -7.11 -8.47
N ARG A 174 -2.12 -7.11 -7.30
CA ARG A 174 -1.58 -7.80 -6.12
C ARG A 174 -1.44 -9.30 -6.38
N ASP A 175 -2.53 -9.93 -6.81
CA ASP A 175 -2.63 -11.38 -6.99
C ASP A 175 -1.68 -11.88 -8.10
N ALA A 176 -1.38 -11.04 -9.09
CA ALA A 176 -0.42 -11.33 -10.15
C ALA A 176 1.05 -11.21 -9.67
N ILE A 177 1.38 -10.24 -8.82
CA ILE A 177 2.76 -9.99 -8.36
C ILE A 177 3.13 -10.87 -7.17
N GLU A 178 2.23 -11.09 -6.21
CA GLU A 178 2.52 -11.78 -4.95
C GLU A 178 3.16 -13.18 -5.12
N PRO A 179 2.70 -14.05 -6.06
CA PRO A 179 3.36 -15.33 -6.32
C PRO A 179 4.80 -15.20 -6.79
N SER A 180 5.15 -14.11 -7.49
CA SER A 180 6.51 -13.87 -7.97
C SER A 180 7.47 -13.66 -6.80
N PHE A 181 7.04 -13.02 -5.70
CA PHE A 181 7.89 -12.87 -4.51
C PHE A 181 8.20 -14.21 -3.83
N VAL A 182 7.24 -15.14 -3.83
CA VAL A 182 7.46 -16.50 -3.33
C VAL A 182 8.51 -17.22 -4.18
N LEU A 183 8.40 -17.13 -5.50
CA LEU A 183 9.37 -17.75 -6.41
C LEU A 183 10.77 -17.13 -6.27
N ILE A 184 10.86 -15.81 -6.10
CA ILE A 184 12.12 -15.11 -5.86
C ILE A 184 12.76 -15.56 -4.54
N ALA A 185 11.97 -15.68 -3.46
CA ALA A 185 12.46 -16.20 -2.18
C ALA A 185 13.02 -17.62 -2.32
N VAL A 186 12.33 -18.50 -3.04
CA VAL A 186 12.80 -19.86 -3.32
C VAL A 186 14.12 -19.86 -4.11
N ASP A 187 14.25 -19.02 -5.13
CA ASP A 187 15.49 -18.91 -5.91
C ASP A 187 16.66 -18.38 -5.05
N ILE A 188 16.40 -17.41 -4.17
CA ILE A 188 17.40 -16.92 -3.21
C ILE A 188 17.83 -18.05 -2.27
N GLU A 189 16.90 -18.76 -1.62
CA GLU A 189 17.24 -19.88 -0.74
C GLU A 189 18.08 -20.94 -1.45
N ALA A 190 17.68 -21.33 -2.67
CA ALA A 190 18.42 -22.29 -3.47
C ALA A 190 19.85 -21.78 -3.81
N ARG A 191 19.98 -20.50 -4.17
CA ARG A 191 21.26 -19.87 -4.53
C ARG A 191 22.25 -19.81 -3.36
N TYR A 192 21.77 -19.56 -2.14
CA TYR A 192 22.64 -19.42 -0.96
C TYR A 192 22.69 -20.66 -0.06
N ALA A 193 21.99 -21.75 -0.40
CA ALA A 193 21.97 -22.99 0.38
C ALA A 193 23.37 -23.49 0.77
N GLY A 194 24.33 -23.48 -0.17
CA GLY A 194 25.70 -23.90 0.12
C GLY A 194 26.45 -22.95 1.05
N THR A 195 26.19 -21.64 0.96
CA THR A 195 26.80 -20.65 1.87
C THR A 195 26.25 -20.82 3.28
N ARG A 196 24.95 -21.05 3.42
CA ARG A 196 24.30 -21.32 4.71
C ARG A 196 24.82 -22.60 5.35
N ALA A 197 24.85 -23.69 4.60
CA ALA A 197 25.38 -24.97 5.09
C ALA A 197 26.84 -24.85 5.56
N GLU A 198 27.65 -24.06 4.85
CA GLU A 198 29.04 -23.83 5.25
C GLU A 198 29.14 -22.98 6.52
N ILE A 199 28.31 -21.95 6.70
CA ILE A 199 28.26 -21.18 7.94
C ILE A 199 27.82 -22.07 9.11
N GLU A 200 26.77 -22.88 8.95
CA GLU A 200 26.32 -23.83 9.98
C GLU A 200 27.44 -24.82 10.35
N ARG A 201 28.21 -25.29 9.37
CA ARG A 201 29.39 -26.15 9.60
C ARG A 201 30.49 -25.42 10.36
N LEU A 202 30.77 -24.16 10.03
CA LEU A 202 31.78 -23.34 10.72
C LEU A 202 31.37 -23.05 12.16
N ASP A 203 30.10 -22.74 12.41
CA ASP A 203 29.56 -22.49 13.76
C ASP A 203 29.66 -23.75 14.63
N ALA A 204 29.32 -24.93 14.07
CA ALA A 204 29.50 -26.20 14.76
C ALA A 204 30.98 -26.50 15.06
N SER A 205 31.88 -26.21 14.12
CA SER A 205 33.32 -26.41 14.30
C SER A 205 33.90 -25.47 15.36
N GLU A 206 33.48 -24.19 15.37
CA GLU A 206 33.90 -23.23 16.39
C GLU A 206 33.43 -23.66 17.77
N ALA A 207 32.16 -24.05 17.91
CA ALA A 207 31.60 -24.51 19.18
C ALA A 207 32.39 -25.69 19.74
N ALA A 208 32.70 -26.70 18.91
CA ALA A 208 33.50 -27.85 19.31
C ALA A 208 34.95 -27.47 19.69
N ASP A 209 35.58 -26.56 18.94
CA ASP A 209 36.94 -26.09 19.21
C ASP A 209 37.00 -25.27 20.51
N VAL A 210 35.98 -24.45 20.79
CA VAL A 210 35.85 -23.68 22.04
C VAL A 210 35.62 -24.61 23.22
N GLU A 211 34.74 -25.60 23.11
CA GLU A 211 34.52 -26.60 24.16
C GLU A 211 35.81 -27.37 24.48
N THR A 212 36.52 -27.83 23.45
CA THR A 212 37.82 -28.51 23.60
C THR A 212 38.86 -27.59 24.24
N TYR A 213 38.88 -26.31 23.87
CA TYR A 213 39.79 -25.32 24.45
C TYR A 213 39.51 -25.09 25.94
N LEU A 214 38.24 -25.01 26.35
CA LEU A 214 37.85 -24.90 27.76
C LEU A 214 38.25 -26.16 28.55
N ALA A 215 38.00 -27.35 28.01
CA ALA A 215 38.45 -28.60 28.64
C ALA A 215 39.98 -28.67 28.77
N LEU A 216 40.71 -28.18 27.76
CA LEU A 216 42.18 -28.09 27.81
C LEU A 216 42.65 -27.10 28.90
N GLN A 217 41.93 -25.99 29.12
CA GLN A 217 42.20 -25.08 30.23
C GLN A 217 41.95 -25.73 31.59
N ASP A 218 40.85 -26.46 31.76
CA ASP A 218 40.54 -27.18 32.99
C ASP A 218 41.59 -28.25 33.30
N TYR A 219 42.05 -28.98 32.28
CA TYR A 219 43.17 -29.92 32.41
C TYR A 219 44.44 -29.21 32.92
N ARG A 220 44.78 -28.04 32.36
CA ARG A 220 45.99 -27.28 32.75
C ARG A 220 45.99 -26.84 34.22
N VAL A 221 44.84 -26.50 34.78
CA VAL A 221 44.70 -26.06 36.17
C VAL A 221 44.37 -27.21 37.14
N GLY A 222 44.40 -28.46 36.66
CA GLY A 222 44.16 -29.66 37.47
C GLY A 222 42.69 -29.91 37.82
N LYS A 223 41.75 -29.27 37.11
CA LYS A 223 40.30 -29.45 37.28
C LYS A 223 39.69 -30.45 36.30
N GLY A 224 40.39 -30.76 35.21
CA GLY A 224 39.97 -31.72 34.19
C GLY A 224 40.99 -32.84 33.98
N THR A 225 40.63 -33.82 33.15
CA THR A 225 41.51 -34.95 32.80
C THR A 225 41.95 -34.85 31.34
N ARG A 226 43.11 -35.43 31.03
CA ARG A 226 43.60 -35.55 29.65
C ARG A 226 42.61 -36.34 28.79
N GLU A 227 42.02 -37.39 29.35
CA GLU A 227 41.06 -38.27 28.69
C GLU A 227 39.79 -37.49 28.29
N ALA A 228 39.34 -36.54 29.11
CA ALA A 228 38.21 -35.68 28.77
C ALA A 228 38.50 -34.78 27.57
N VAL A 229 39.72 -34.20 27.49
CA VAL A 229 40.14 -33.39 26.33
C VAL A 229 40.24 -34.25 25.06
N VAL A 230 40.82 -35.44 25.16
CA VAL A 230 40.97 -36.37 24.02
C VAL A 230 39.64 -36.96 23.58
N ALA A 231 38.68 -37.12 24.49
CA ALA A 231 37.32 -37.56 24.14
C ALA A 231 36.58 -36.50 23.29
N LEU A 232 36.80 -35.21 23.59
CA LEU A 232 36.25 -34.09 22.81
C LEU A 232 36.96 -33.92 21.47
N ASP A 233 38.29 -34.06 21.45
CA ASP A 233 39.08 -34.01 20.21
C ASP A 233 40.19 -35.08 20.18
N PRO A 234 39.93 -36.23 19.52
CA PRO A 234 40.91 -37.31 19.39
C PRO A 234 42.21 -36.90 18.70
N LEU A 235 42.23 -35.82 17.89
CA LEU A 235 43.44 -35.34 17.22
C LEU A 235 44.48 -34.78 18.21
N LEU A 236 44.05 -34.42 19.42
CA LEU A 236 44.93 -33.95 20.49
C LEU A 236 45.63 -35.08 21.25
N ALA A 237 45.27 -36.34 21.02
CA ALA A 237 45.86 -37.49 21.72
C ALA A 237 47.39 -37.57 21.58
N GLY A 238 47.90 -37.32 20.37
CA GLY A 238 49.33 -37.31 20.05
C GLY A 238 50.07 -36.12 20.68
N PRO A 239 49.65 -34.86 20.44
CA PRO A 239 50.20 -33.68 21.10
C PRO A 239 50.25 -33.79 22.64
N LEU A 240 49.23 -34.37 23.25
CA LEU A 240 49.13 -34.56 24.70
C LEU A 240 49.89 -35.80 25.23
N ALA A 241 50.56 -36.58 24.38
CA ALA A 241 51.35 -37.74 24.79
C ALA A 241 52.82 -37.41 25.14
N ALA A 242 53.24 -36.15 24.99
CA ALA A 242 54.60 -35.75 25.29
C ALA A 242 54.90 -35.85 26.80
N ARG A 243 56.15 -36.17 27.16
CA ARG A 243 56.58 -36.31 28.56
C ARG A 243 56.66 -34.99 29.33
N ASP A 244 56.68 -33.87 28.62
CA ASP A 244 56.68 -32.52 29.18
C ASP A 244 55.29 -31.91 29.02
N ASP A 245 54.58 -31.78 30.14
CA ASP A 245 53.20 -31.30 30.20
C ASP A 245 53.05 -29.85 29.71
N VAL A 246 54.09 -29.02 29.86
CA VAL A 246 54.05 -27.62 29.41
C VAL A 246 54.12 -27.57 27.88
N ILE A 247 55.09 -28.29 27.29
CA ILE A 247 55.25 -28.37 25.84
C ILE A 247 54.03 -29.06 25.19
N ALA A 248 53.50 -30.11 25.82
CA ALA A 248 52.30 -30.82 25.38
C ALA A 248 51.08 -29.90 25.30
N TYR A 249 50.85 -29.13 26.37
CA TYR A 249 49.77 -28.16 26.47
C TYR A 249 49.90 -27.05 25.42
N GLU A 250 51.07 -26.42 25.30
CA GLU A 250 51.31 -25.35 24.33
C GLU A 250 51.08 -25.83 22.90
N LYS A 251 51.49 -27.06 22.58
CA LYS A 251 51.27 -27.66 21.27
C LYS A 251 49.78 -27.89 21.00
N ALA A 252 49.04 -28.50 21.94
CA ALA A 252 47.60 -28.68 21.81
C ALA A 252 46.86 -27.34 21.69
N GLN A 253 47.24 -26.35 22.50
CA GLN A 253 46.69 -25.00 22.45
C GLN A 253 46.95 -24.32 21.08
N SER A 254 48.15 -24.47 20.53
CA SER A 254 48.51 -23.91 19.22
C SER A 254 47.69 -24.50 18.07
N ILE A 255 47.35 -25.80 18.15
CA ILE A 255 46.51 -26.48 17.17
C ILE A 255 45.09 -25.91 17.20
N LEU A 256 44.49 -25.82 18.39
CA LEU A 256 43.14 -25.26 18.57
C LEU A 256 43.07 -23.80 18.12
N ARG A 257 44.04 -22.96 18.51
CA ARG A 257 44.11 -21.56 18.07
C ARG A 257 44.20 -21.43 16.56
N ARG A 258 44.98 -22.29 15.90
CA ARG A 258 45.11 -22.29 14.44
C ARG A 258 43.81 -22.69 13.75
N ARG A 259 43.09 -23.68 14.28
CA ARG A 259 41.78 -24.08 13.77
C ARG A 259 40.76 -22.96 13.91
N LEU A 260 40.64 -22.37 15.09
CA LEU A 260 39.77 -21.20 15.33
C LEU A 260 40.11 -20.04 14.38
N ALA A 261 41.39 -19.70 14.22
CA ALA A 261 41.79 -18.66 13.28
C ALA A 261 41.46 -19.00 11.81
N ALA A 262 41.54 -20.28 11.41
CA ALA A 262 41.14 -20.72 10.08
C ALA A 262 39.61 -20.64 9.88
N THR A 263 38.84 -20.98 10.91
CA THR A 263 37.38 -20.80 10.95
C THR A 263 37.00 -19.34 10.78
N ASP A 264 37.61 -18.44 11.57
CA ASP A 264 37.39 -16.99 11.49
C ASP A 264 37.76 -16.42 10.12
N SER A 265 38.90 -16.84 9.57
CA SER A 265 39.32 -16.44 8.23
C SER A 265 38.32 -16.87 7.16
N THR A 266 37.79 -18.10 7.26
CA THR A 266 36.79 -18.61 6.31
C THR A 266 35.48 -17.84 6.45
N ARG A 267 35.04 -17.55 7.68
CA ARG A 267 33.86 -16.73 7.97
C ARG A 267 34.00 -15.33 7.40
N ALA A 268 35.16 -14.69 7.54
CA ALA A 268 35.42 -13.37 6.97
C ALA A 268 35.31 -13.37 5.44
N GLN A 269 35.74 -14.45 4.77
CA GLN A 269 35.60 -14.60 3.32
C GLN A 269 34.14 -14.81 2.87
N LEU A 270 33.32 -15.44 3.71
CA LEU A 270 31.89 -15.65 3.43
C LEU A 270 31.01 -14.46 3.81
N ALA A 271 31.48 -13.57 4.67
CA ALA A 271 30.71 -12.43 5.18
C ALA A 271 30.02 -11.59 4.08
N PRO A 272 30.66 -11.24 2.94
CA PRO A 272 29.98 -10.52 1.87
C PRO A 272 28.79 -11.28 1.27
N LYS A 273 28.91 -12.61 1.11
CA LYS A 273 27.83 -13.46 0.59
C LYS A 273 26.69 -13.61 1.59
N VAL A 274 27.00 -13.71 2.87
CA VAL A 274 26.00 -13.74 3.94
C VAL A 274 25.24 -12.42 4.00
N GLN A 275 25.93 -11.29 3.86
CA GLN A 275 25.29 -9.99 3.83
C GLN A 275 24.39 -9.82 2.59
N ASP A 276 24.87 -10.24 1.41
CA ASP A 276 24.09 -10.21 0.18
C ASP A 276 22.83 -11.09 0.27
N TYR A 277 22.94 -12.29 0.83
CA TYR A 277 21.79 -13.15 1.16
C TYR A 277 20.78 -12.42 2.06
N ARG A 278 21.23 -11.87 3.19
CA ARG A 278 20.35 -11.14 4.14
C ARG A 278 19.64 -9.98 3.46
N ASN A 279 20.39 -9.13 2.77
CA ASN A 279 19.85 -7.98 2.04
C ASN A 279 18.77 -8.38 1.04
N ARG A 280 19.01 -9.46 0.27
CA ARG A 280 18.07 -9.97 -0.73
C ARG A 280 16.82 -10.56 -0.09
N SER A 281 16.97 -11.38 0.96
CA SER A 281 15.84 -11.99 1.67
C SER A 281 14.99 -10.93 2.38
N GLU A 282 15.62 -9.93 2.99
CA GLU A 282 14.94 -8.77 3.60
C GLU A 282 14.18 -7.97 2.53
N GLU A 283 14.81 -7.66 1.40
CA GLU A 283 14.17 -6.90 0.32
C GLU A 283 12.94 -7.60 -0.25
N VAL A 284 12.92 -8.94 -0.41
CA VAL A 284 11.70 -9.66 -0.83
C VAL A 284 10.54 -9.37 0.13
N GLY A 285 10.80 -9.46 1.43
CA GLY A 285 9.80 -9.17 2.46
C GLY A 285 9.31 -7.72 2.40
N GLU A 286 10.24 -6.77 2.26
CA GLU A 286 9.93 -5.35 2.13
C GLU A 286 9.09 -5.04 0.89
N LEU A 287 9.43 -5.62 -0.26
CA LEU A 287 8.69 -5.45 -1.51
C LEU A 287 7.27 -6.00 -1.40
N SER A 288 7.11 -7.19 -0.81
CA SER A 288 5.79 -7.79 -0.57
C SER A 288 4.93 -6.94 0.36
N MET A 289 5.50 -6.47 1.48
CA MET A 289 4.81 -5.59 2.42
C MET A 289 4.43 -4.26 1.77
N GLU A 290 5.32 -3.70 0.95
CA GLU A 290 5.10 -2.44 0.25
C GLU A 290 4.00 -2.55 -0.81
N LEU A 291 3.93 -3.65 -1.56
CA LEU A 291 2.84 -3.93 -2.49
C LEU A 291 1.49 -3.96 -1.75
N ASP A 292 1.39 -4.77 -0.70
CA ASP A 292 0.18 -4.87 0.12
C ASP A 292 -0.24 -3.52 0.71
N ARG A 293 0.73 -2.74 1.16
CA ARG A 293 0.53 -1.40 1.69
C ARG A 293 -0.06 -0.46 0.63
N ARG A 294 0.48 -0.47 -0.59
CA ARG A 294 0.02 0.37 -1.72
C ARG A 294 -1.37 -0.03 -2.19
N VAL A 295 -1.62 -1.33 -2.36
CA VAL A 295 -2.93 -1.87 -2.77
C VAL A 295 -4.00 -1.50 -1.75
N ARG A 296 -3.73 -1.73 -0.45
CA ARG A 296 -4.64 -1.33 0.62
C ARG A 296 -4.89 0.17 0.64
N ALA A 297 -3.85 0.98 0.49
CA ALA A 297 -3.99 2.44 0.45
C ALA A 297 -4.87 2.88 -0.73
N GLY A 298 -4.65 2.32 -1.93
CA GLY A 298 -5.46 2.60 -3.12
C GLY A 298 -6.94 2.23 -2.93
N ARG A 299 -7.22 1.03 -2.38
CA ARG A 299 -8.58 0.60 -2.04
C ARG A 299 -9.27 1.60 -1.11
N MET A 300 -8.60 1.96 -0.01
CA MET A 300 -9.16 2.88 0.98
C MET A 300 -9.42 4.25 0.37
N MET A 301 -8.51 4.77 -0.45
CA MET A 301 -8.70 6.05 -1.15
C MET A 301 -9.97 6.05 -2.01
N LEU A 302 -10.16 5.03 -2.85
CA LEU A 302 -11.33 4.92 -3.72
C LEU A 302 -12.62 4.78 -2.90
N VAL A 303 -12.62 3.97 -1.84
CA VAL A 303 -13.78 3.82 -0.93
C VAL A 303 -14.13 5.13 -0.22
N TYR A 304 -13.14 5.85 0.31
CA TYR A 304 -13.39 7.13 0.99
C TYR A 304 -13.88 8.19 0.03
N TRP A 305 -13.31 8.26 -1.16
CA TRP A 305 -13.75 9.20 -2.18
C TRP A 305 -15.18 8.91 -2.64
N LEU A 306 -15.52 7.65 -2.90
CA LEU A 306 -16.89 7.23 -3.21
C LEU A 306 -17.86 7.61 -2.09
N ARG A 307 -17.47 7.42 -0.82
CA ARG A 307 -18.30 7.85 0.32
C ARG A 307 -18.47 9.36 0.37
N ALA A 308 -17.41 10.13 0.11
CA ALA A 308 -17.48 11.58 0.06
C ALA A 308 -18.39 12.07 -1.06
N HIS A 309 -18.32 11.43 -2.24
CA HIS A 309 -19.21 11.66 -3.37
C HIS A 309 -20.68 11.37 -3.02
N ARG A 310 -20.96 10.25 -2.36
CA ARG A 310 -22.33 9.91 -1.91
C ARG A 310 -22.88 10.88 -0.88
N ASN A 311 -22.06 11.27 0.09
CA ASN A 311 -22.46 12.29 1.06
C ASN A 311 -22.81 13.60 0.36
N LEU A 312 -22.00 14.00 -0.62
CA LEU A 312 -22.25 15.19 -1.44
C LEU A 312 -23.58 15.11 -2.19
N ALA A 313 -23.86 13.98 -2.84
CA ALA A 313 -25.12 13.71 -3.55
C ALA A 313 -26.36 13.73 -2.64
N GLN A 314 -26.17 13.45 -1.34
CA GLN A 314 -27.24 13.42 -0.33
C GLN A 314 -27.34 14.73 0.47
N GLY A 315 -26.47 15.71 0.20
CA GLY A 315 -26.39 16.95 0.99
C GLY A 315 -25.89 16.73 2.42
N ILE A 316 -25.27 15.58 2.69
CA ILE A 316 -24.62 15.27 3.97
C ILE A 316 -23.24 15.94 3.98
N GLN A 317 -22.89 16.54 5.11
CA GLN A 317 -21.58 17.15 5.27
C GLN A 317 -20.47 16.13 5.05
N VAL A 318 -19.55 16.44 4.14
CA VAL A 318 -18.38 15.61 3.88
C VAL A 318 -17.39 15.82 5.04
N PRO A 319 -16.93 14.75 5.72
CA PRO A 319 -15.98 14.90 6.80
C PRO A 319 -14.62 15.42 6.30
N PRO A 320 -13.92 16.26 7.09
CA PRO A 320 -12.62 16.81 6.71
C PRO A 320 -11.50 15.75 6.72
N ALA A 321 -10.61 15.89 5.74
CA ALA A 321 -9.32 15.21 5.48
C ALA A 321 -9.22 13.68 5.71
N ILE A 322 -8.96 12.96 4.61
CA ILE A 322 -8.47 11.58 4.63
C ILE A 322 -7.00 11.55 5.09
N ASN A 323 -6.72 11.08 6.30
CA ASN A 323 -5.34 10.79 6.72
C ASN A 323 -4.94 9.36 6.32
N VAL A 324 -4.70 9.14 5.02
CA VAL A 324 -4.32 7.82 4.48
C VAL A 324 -3.06 7.28 5.17
N GLY A 325 -2.09 8.15 5.49
CA GLY A 325 -0.85 7.81 6.19
C GLY A 325 -1.08 7.19 7.57
N GLN A 326 -1.98 7.76 8.38
CA GLN A 326 -2.34 7.19 9.68
C GLN A 326 -3.13 5.88 9.56
N MET A 327 -4.01 5.76 8.56
CA MET A 327 -4.82 4.56 8.35
C MET A 327 -3.97 3.35 7.97
N VAL A 328 -2.94 3.57 7.14
CA VAL A 328 -2.01 2.53 6.69
C VAL A 328 -0.97 2.17 7.77
N GLY A 329 -0.47 3.15 8.52
CA GLY A 329 0.55 2.95 9.57
C GLY A 329 0.06 2.19 10.81
N SER A 330 -1.24 2.20 11.12
CA SER A 330 -1.80 1.54 12.31
C SER A 330 -1.75 0.00 12.26
N SER A 331 -1.67 -0.60 11.06
CA SER A 331 -1.67 -2.06 10.88
C SER A 331 -0.26 -2.67 10.83
N ALA A 332 0.73 -1.94 10.29
CA ALA A 332 2.11 -2.43 10.16
C ALA A 332 2.78 -2.72 11.51
N LYS A 333 2.46 -1.94 12.56
CA LYS A 333 2.96 -2.18 13.93
C LYS A 333 2.50 -3.52 14.53
N LYS A 334 1.42 -4.13 14.05
CA LYS A 334 0.95 -5.43 14.54
C LYS A 334 1.61 -6.63 13.84
N ALA A 335 2.11 -6.46 12.62
CA ALA A 335 2.76 -7.54 11.88
C ALA A 335 4.23 -7.73 12.31
N VAL A 336 4.95 -6.65 12.59
CA VAL A 336 6.36 -6.71 13.04
C VAL A 336 6.51 -7.37 14.42
N GLY A 337 5.48 -7.31 15.27
CA GLY A 337 5.48 -7.99 16.58
C GLY A 337 5.17 -9.49 16.55
N ALA A 338 4.83 -10.06 15.38
CA ALA A 338 4.41 -11.46 15.25
C ALA A 338 5.39 -12.32 14.43
N VAL A 339 6.40 -11.72 13.79
CA VAL A 339 7.36 -12.40 12.89
C VAL A 339 8.78 -12.46 13.48
N VAL A 340 8.98 -12.01 14.72
CA VAL A 340 10.26 -12.16 15.44
C VAL A 340 10.04 -13.07 16.64
N PRO A 341 10.53 -14.33 16.62
CA PRO A 341 10.88 -15.05 17.84
C PRO A 341 12.12 -14.45 18.52
#